data_AF-A0A8H5R8M4-F1
#
_entry.id   AF-A0A8H5R8M4-F1
#
_cell.length_a   1.000
_cell.length_b   1.000
_cell.length_c   1.000
_cell.angle_alpha   90.00
_cell.angle_beta   90.00
_cell.angle_gamma   90.00
#
_symmetry.space_group_name_H-M   'P 1'
#
loop_
_entity.id
_entity.type
_entity.pdbx_description
1 polymer ?
#
loop_
_entity_poly.entity_id
_entity_poly.type
_entity_poly.pdbx_seq_one_letter_code
_entity_poly.pdbx_strand_id
1 'polypeptide(L)'
;MRRKIIKEHSDMVISCDPSSEASVKEFYVWMVKKYLPRRYPSIYYAKGDTLFGPASTRLPLDAPKDVDTILYLFAENVDAELFFLKRVGDTYIAKALILCYAFSFNPSLKLNKALTEIHGSVPGYKEKPERPMNRYFTSLSKGKVVKRHNWNISVGRDLFVPRENPLTVLRLWLMGWIKTVLD
;
A
#
# COMPACT_ATOMS: atom_id res chain seq x y z
N MET A 1 -17.11 -2.32 0.09
CA MET A 1 -16.47 -1.36 1.02
C MET A 1 -15.46 -0.46 0.31
N ARG A 2 -14.40 -1.01 -0.32
CA ARG A 2 -13.41 -0.23 -1.12
C ARG A 2 -14.04 0.77 -2.09
N ARG A 3 -15.02 0.34 -2.90
CA ARG A 3 -15.80 1.22 -3.80
C ARG A 3 -16.36 2.48 -3.15
N LYS A 4 -16.88 2.36 -1.91
CA LYS A 4 -17.43 3.50 -1.17
C LYS A 4 -16.32 4.49 -0.82
N ILE A 5 -15.22 3.98 -0.27
CA ILE A 5 -14.05 4.80 0.10
C ILE A 5 -13.45 5.48 -1.13
N ILE A 6 -13.30 4.76 -2.25
CA ILE A 6 -12.80 5.34 -3.50
C ILE A 6 -13.74 6.43 -3.98
N LYS A 7 -15.06 6.21 -3.96
CA LYS A 7 -16.05 7.23 -4.35
C LYS A 7 -15.98 8.49 -3.49
N GLU A 8 -15.76 8.34 -2.19
CA GLU A 8 -15.78 9.44 -1.21
C GLU A 8 -14.42 10.14 -1.05
N HIS A 9 -13.32 9.44 -1.34
CA HIS A 9 -11.96 9.84 -0.96
C HIS A 9 -10.88 9.48 -2.01
N SER A 10 -11.24 9.44 -3.30
CA SER A 10 -10.33 9.00 -4.37
C SER A 10 -8.99 9.74 -4.37
N ASP A 11 -9.03 11.06 -4.18
CA ASP A 11 -7.89 11.97 -4.14
C ASP A 11 -6.95 11.72 -2.95
N MET A 12 -7.49 11.17 -1.86
CA MET A 12 -6.71 10.79 -0.70
C MET A 12 -6.12 9.38 -0.81
N VAL A 13 -6.85 8.43 -1.40
CA VAL A 13 -6.49 7.00 -1.34
C VAL A 13 -5.78 6.49 -2.58
N ILE A 14 -5.88 7.20 -3.70
CA ILE A 14 -5.20 6.88 -4.97
C ILE A 14 -4.40 8.10 -5.37
N SER A 15 -3.10 7.93 -5.56
CA SER A 15 -2.25 9.02 -6.05
C SER A 15 -1.04 8.48 -6.79
N CYS A 16 -0.62 9.18 -7.84
CA CYS A 16 0.60 8.84 -8.57
C CYS A 16 1.35 10.05 -9.12
N ASP A 17 2.64 9.83 -9.34
CA ASP A 17 3.56 10.68 -10.07
C ASP A 17 3.78 10.06 -11.46
N PRO A 18 3.89 10.84 -12.55
CA PRO A 18 4.07 10.30 -13.90
C PRO A 18 5.24 9.33 -14.05
N SER A 19 6.29 9.48 -13.24
CA SER A 19 7.45 8.56 -13.26
C SER A 19 7.15 7.15 -12.74
N SER A 20 5.95 6.90 -12.21
CA SER A 20 5.48 5.58 -11.79
C SER A 20 4.88 4.74 -12.92
N GLU A 21 4.61 5.33 -14.09
CA GLU A 21 3.84 4.66 -15.15
C GLU A 21 4.37 3.28 -15.52
N ALA A 22 5.69 3.17 -15.75
CA ALA A 22 6.30 1.91 -16.18
C ALA A 22 6.14 0.80 -15.13
N SER A 23 6.34 1.10 -13.84
CA SER A 23 6.25 0.10 -12.78
C SER A 23 4.81 -0.30 -12.47
N VAL A 24 3.87 0.64 -12.54
CA VAL A 24 2.44 0.37 -12.37
C VAL A 24 1.92 -0.51 -13.50
N LYS A 25 2.28 -0.21 -14.77
CA LYS A 25 1.90 -1.01 -15.94
C LYS A 25 2.52 -2.41 -15.90
N GLU A 26 3.80 -2.52 -15.57
CA GLU A 26 4.48 -3.83 -15.44
C GLU A 26 3.77 -4.70 -14.40
N PHE A 27 3.50 -4.15 -13.21
CA PHE A 27 2.83 -4.87 -12.14
C PHE A 27 1.39 -5.25 -12.51
N TYR A 28 0.64 -4.35 -13.18
CA TYR A 28 -0.70 -4.63 -13.68
C TYR A 28 -0.73 -5.83 -14.61
N VAL A 29 0.09 -5.81 -15.66
CA VAL A 29 0.14 -6.91 -16.64
C VAL A 29 0.53 -8.23 -15.95
N TRP A 30 1.51 -8.20 -15.04
CA TRP A 30 1.88 -9.38 -14.27
C TRP A 30 0.73 -9.89 -13.39
N MET A 31 0.02 -9.01 -12.71
CA MET A 31 -1.12 -9.37 -11.85
C MET A 31 -2.23 -10.05 -12.65
N VAL A 32 -2.68 -9.45 -13.76
CA VAL A 32 -3.84 -9.92 -14.50
C VAL A 32 -3.53 -11.09 -15.44
N LYS A 33 -2.36 -11.12 -16.08
CA LYS A 33 -2.00 -12.19 -17.02
C LYS A 33 -1.33 -13.38 -16.34
N LYS A 34 -0.69 -13.21 -15.18
CA LYS A 34 0.09 -14.28 -14.52
C LYS A 34 -0.41 -14.61 -13.12
N TYR A 35 -0.43 -13.66 -12.20
CA TYR A 35 -0.63 -13.96 -10.78
C TYR A 35 -2.05 -14.43 -10.46
N LEU A 36 -3.07 -13.61 -10.73
CA LEU A 36 -4.46 -13.88 -10.36
C LEU A 36 -5.00 -15.20 -10.99
N PRO A 37 -4.93 -15.41 -12.31
CA PRO A 37 -5.46 -16.64 -12.90
C PRO A 37 -4.68 -17.90 -12.48
N ARG A 38 -3.37 -17.80 -12.23
CA ARG A 38 -2.57 -18.96 -11.78
C ARG A 38 -2.77 -19.28 -10.31
N ARG A 39 -2.85 -18.26 -9.46
CA ARG A 39 -2.94 -18.42 -8.01
C ARG A 39 -4.36 -18.78 -7.55
N TYR A 40 -5.36 -18.29 -8.27
CA TYR A 40 -6.78 -18.43 -7.94
C TYR A 40 -7.61 -18.85 -9.18
N PRO A 41 -7.28 -19.99 -9.82
CA PRO A 41 -7.89 -20.40 -11.09
C PRO A 41 -9.39 -20.73 -11.00
N SER A 42 -9.89 -21.06 -9.80
CA SER A 42 -11.34 -21.29 -9.58
C SER A 42 -12.16 -20.00 -9.51
N ILE A 43 -11.48 -18.85 -9.40
CA ILE A 43 -12.10 -17.55 -9.16
C ILE A 43 -11.87 -16.62 -10.35
N TYR A 44 -10.68 -16.65 -10.95
CA TYR A 44 -10.31 -15.82 -12.07
C TYR A 44 -10.15 -16.63 -13.34
N TYR A 45 -10.74 -16.14 -14.43
CA TYR A 45 -10.62 -16.74 -15.76
C TYR A 45 -10.56 -15.67 -16.84
N ALA A 46 -9.79 -15.93 -17.89
CA ALA A 46 -9.69 -15.03 -19.04
C ALA A 46 -10.70 -15.41 -20.11
N LYS A 47 -11.34 -14.43 -20.73
CA LYS A 47 -12.17 -14.59 -21.92
C LYS A 47 -11.97 -13.40 -22.84
N GLY A 48 -11.51 -13.64 -24.07
CA GLY A 48 -11.11 -12.57 -24.99
C GLY A 48 -9.92 -11.78 -24.43
N ASP A 49 -10.07 -10.47 -24.36
CA ASP A 49 -9.07 -9.51 -23.87
C ASP A 49 -9.27 -9.13 -22.39
N THR A 50 -10.14 -9.83 -21.67
CA THR A 50 -10.55 -9.45 -20.31
C THR A 50 -10.38 -10.61 -19.33
N LEU A 51 -9.81 -10.31 -18.16
CA LEU A 51 -9.83 -11.18 -16.98
C LEU A 51 -11.10 -10.90 -16.16
N PHE A 52 -11.89 -11.95 -15.95
CA PHE A 52 -13.05 -11.93 -15.07
C PHE A 52 -12.68 -12.51 -13.71
N GLY A 53 -13.39 -12.06 -12.67
CA GLY A 53 -13.16 -12.48 -11.29
C GLY A 53 -14.45 -12.47 -10.45
N PRO A 54 -14.35 -12.42 -9.11
CA PRO A 54 -15.49 -12.32 -8.23
C PRO A 54 -16.39 -11.13 -8.54
N ALA A 55 -17.68 -11.26 -8.18
CA ALA A 55 -18.67 -10.20 -8.32
C ALA A 55 -18.70 -9.62 -9.75
N SER A 56 -18.36 -8.34 -9.91
CA SER A 56 -18.37 -7.63 -11.19
C SER A 56 -16.97 -7.31 -11.71
N THR A 57 -15.93 -7.98 -11.21
CA THR A 57 -14.54 -7.71 -11.61
C THR A 57 -14.34 -7.99 -13.10
N ARG A 58 -13.87 -6.96 -13.80
CA ARG A 58 -13.49 -6.98 -15.22
C ARG A 58 -12.21 -6.19 -15.38
N LEU A 59 -11.11 -6.88 -15.67
CA LEU A 59 -9.79 -6.28 -15.80
C LEU A 59 -9.28 -6.52 -17.23
N PRO A 60 -9.01 -5.47 -18.03
CA PRO A 60 -8.35 -5.62 -19.31
C PRO A 60 -7.03 -6.36 -19.17
N LEU A 61 -6.74 -7.31 -20.06
CA LEU A 61 -5.48 -8.06 -20.03
C LEU A 61 -4.30 -7.16 -20.38
N ASP A 62 -4.48 -6.25 -21.34
CA ASP A 62 -3.52 -5.19 -21.64
C ASP A 62 -3.73 -4.00 -20.70
N ALA A 63 -2.63 -3.37 -20.29
CA ALA A 63 -2.69 -2.24 -19.39
C ALA A 63 -3.37 -1.05 -20.09
N PRO A 64 -4.36 -0.40 -19.44
CA PRO A 64 -4.84 0.91 -19.86
C PRO A 64 -3.70 1.91 -20.10
N LYS A 65 -3.93 2.89 -20.98
CA LYS A 65 -2.92 3.92 -21.28
C LYS A 65 -2.63 4.81 -20.07
N ASP A 66 -3.68 5.16 -19.35
CA ASP A 66 -3.65 6.06 -18.21
C ASP A 66 -3.34 5.32 -16.89
N VAL A 67 -2.46 5.88 -16.08
CA VAL A 67 -1.99 5.27 -14.82
C VAL A 67 -3.06 5.35 -13.74
N ASP A 68 -3.77 6.47 -13.65
CA ASP A 68 -4.85 6.65 -12.68
C ASP A 68 -5.94 5.58 -12.88
N THR A 69 -6.29 5.29 -14.13
CA THR A 69 -7.21 4.19 -14.49
C THR A 69 -6.70 2.84 -13.99
N ILE A 70 -5.41 2.53 -14.15
CA ILE A 70 -4.82 1.27 -13.65
C ILE A 70 -4.93 1.20 -12.12
N LEU A 71 -4.59 2.28 -11.44
CA LEU A 71 -4.64 2.33 -9.98
C LEU A 71 -6.07 2.23 -9.45
N TYR A 72 -7.04 2.83 -10.14
CA TYR A 72 -8.46 2.68 -9.84
C TYR A 72 -8.93 1.23 -9.96
N LEU A 73 -8.56 0.55 -11.06
CA LEU A 73 -8.88 -0.87 -11.26
C LEU A 73 -8.31 -1.74 -10.14
N PHE A 74 -7.07 -1.48 -9.72
CA PHE A 74 -6.48 -2.16 -8.57
C PHE A 74 -7.21 -1.83 -7.27
N ALA A 75 -7.46 -0.56 -6.99
CA ALA A 75 -8.15 -0.12 -5.80
C ALA A 75 -9.53 -0.76 -5.66
N GLU A 76 -10.26 -0.92 -6.76
CA GLU A 76 -11.57 -1.53 -6.75
C GLU A 76 -11.53 -3.06 -6.62
N ASN A 77 -10.61 -3.74 -7.31
CA ASN A 77 -10.68 -5.18 -7.56
C ASN A 77 -9.63 -6.02 -6.82
N VAL A 78 -8.63 -5.40 -6.21
CA VAL A 78 -7.58 -6.10 -5.45
C VAL A 78 -7.66 -5.65 -4.00
N ASP A 79 -7.89 -6.62 -3.10
CA ASP A 79 -7.91 -6.38 -1.66
C ASP A 79 -6.48 -6.31 -1.10
N ALA A 80 -5.74 -5.29 -1.54
CA ALA A 80 -4.40 -4.99 -1.11
C ALA A 80 -4.16 -3.48 -1.11
N GLU A 81 -3.27 -3.07 -0.22
CA GLU A 81 -2.77 -1.71 -0.09
C GLU A 81 -1.39 -1.67 -0.73
N LEU A 82 -1.18 -0.80 -1.71
CA LEU A 82 0.00 -0.81 -2.57
C LEU A 82 0.77 0.50 -2.46
N PHE A 83 2.10 0.37 -2.39
CA PHE A 83 3.05 1.45 -2.65
C PHE A 83 3.95 1.05 -3.80
N PHE A 84 4.12 1.93 -4.76
CA PHE A 84 5.12 1.83 -5.82
C PHE A 84 6.28 2.73 -5.45
N LEU A 85 7.44 2.12 -5.19
CA LEU A 85 8.62 2.80 -4.71
C LEU A 85 9.70 2.84 -5.81
N LYS A 86 10.28 4.01 -6.04
CA LYS A 86 11.41 4.20 -6.96
C LYS A 86 12.69 4.41 -6.17
N ARG A 87 13.74 3.66 -6.48
CA ARG A 87 15.07 3.85 -5.88
C ARG A 87 15.66 5.19 -6.33
N VAL A 88 16.18 5.97 -5.38
CA VAL A 88 16.92 7.21 -5.60
C VAL A 88 18.12 7.20 -4.65
N GLY A 89 19.31 6.98 -5.20
CA GLY A 89 20.52 6.74 -4.39
C GLY A 89 20.36 5.52 -3.46
N ASP A 90 20.53 5.76 -2.17
CA ASP A 90 20.41 4.75 -1.10
C ASP A 90 19.03 4.74 -0.42
N THR A 91 18.05 5.44 -0.97
CA THR A 91 16.68 5.47 -0.47
C THR A 91 15.66 5.13 -1.56
N TYR A 92 14.39 5.09 -1.16
CA TYR A 92 13.25 4.84 -2.01
C TYR A 92 12.22 5.93 -1.81
N ILE A 93 11.64 6.41 -2.90
CA ILE A 93 10.60 7.44 -2.91
C ILE A 93 9.29 6.82 -3.38
N ALA A 94 8.19 7.09 -2.67
CA ALA A 94 6.86 6.68 -3.11
C ALA A 94 6.42 7.47 -4.35
N LYS A 95 6.14 6.75 -5.44
CA LYS A 95 5.75 7.34 -6.73
C LYS A 95 4.33 6.99 -7.16
N ALA A 96 3.72 5.96 -6.58
CA ALA A 96 2.28 5.77 -6.62
C ALA A 96 1.82 5.01 -5.38
N LEU A 97 0.54 5.15 -5.04
CA LEU A 97 -0.06 4.47 -3.90
C LEU A 97 -1.55 4.21 -4.11
N ILE A 98 -2.01 3.12 -3.49
CA ILE A 98 -3.41 2.75 -3.33
C ILE A 98 -3.58 2.35 -1.87
N LEU A 99 -4.20 3.20 -1.06
CA LEU A 99 -4.36 2.99 0.37
C LEU A 99 -5.81 3.25 0.83
N CYS A 100 -6.74 2.37 0.45
CA CYS A 100 -8.16 2.51 0.80
C CYS A 100 -8.46 2.28 2.28
N TYR A 101 -7.64 1.51 2.99
CA TYR A 101 -7.83 1.20 4.41
C TYR A 101 -6.73 1.81 5.27
N ALA A 102 -6.32 3.02 4.89
CA ALA A 102 -5.34 3.78 5.63
C ALA A 102 -5.83 4.07 7.05
N PHE A 103 -4.88 3.94 7.98
CA PHE A 103 -5.13 4.07 9.39
C PHE A 103 -4.06 4.98 10.00
N SER A 104 -4.50 6.01 10.71
CA SER A 104 -3.67 6.99 11.41
C SER A 104 -2.88 7.97 10.55
N PHE A 105 -3.17 8.10 9.25
CA PHE A 105 -2.58 9.13 8.37
C PHE A 105 -3.38 9.33 7.07
N ASN A 106 -3.24 10.50 6.45
CA ASN A 106 -3.72 10.74 5.09
C ASN A 106 -2.71 10.14 4.07
N PRO A 107 -3.13 9.22 3.19
CA PRO A 107 -2.23 8.53 2.26
C PRO A 107 -1.60 9.40 1.20
N SER A 108 -2.34 10.34 0.60
CA SER A 108 -1.83 11.17 -0.49
C SER A 108 -0.64 12.02 -0.03
N LEU A 109 -0.62 12.39 1.25
CA LEU A 109 0.53 13.07 1.88
C LEU A 109 1.80 12.20 1.96
N LYS A 110 1.76 10.93 1.57
CA LYS A 110 2.94 10.04 1.48
C LYS A 110 3.53 10.00 0.07
N LEU A 111 2.82 10.51 -0.95
CA LEU A 111 3.35 10.59 -2.31
C LEU A 111 4.60 11.48 -2.34
N ASN A 112 5.59 11.10 -3.15
CA ASN A 112 6.87 11.78 -3.35
C ASN A 112 7.75 11.94 -2.10
N LYS A 113 7.41 11.27 -1.01
CA LYS A 113 8.25 11.22 0.20
C LYS A 113 9.23 10.06 0.16
N ALA A 114 10.42 10.27 0.70
CA ALA A 114 11.38 9.21 0.94
C ALA A 114 10.86 8.24 1.99
N LEU A 115 11.38 7.01 1.98
CA LEU A 115 10.98 5.95 2.90
C LEU A 115 11.10 6.40 4.37
N THR A 116 12.13 7.18 4.70
CA THR A 116 12.35 7.75 6.03
C THR A 116 11.27 8.75 6.42
N GLU A 117 10.87 9.63 5.51
CA GLU A 117 9.83 10.64 5.72
C GLU A 117 8.43 10.03 5.84
N ILE A 118 8.17 8.95 5.08
CA ILE A 118 6.91 8.18 5.21
C ILE A 118 6.74 7.67 6.64
N HIS A 119 7.84 7.27 7.28
CA HIS A 119 7.87 6.73 8.64
C HIS A 119 8.21 7.77 9.73
N GLY A 120 8.35 9.06 9.40
CA GLY A 120 8.86 10.08 10.32
C GLY A 120 8.05 10.26 11.61
N SER A 121 6.77 9.87 11.62
CA SER A 121 5.90 9.91 12.80
C SER A 121 6.01 8.67 13.70
N VAL A 122 6.77 7.64 13.29
CA VAL A 122 6.92 6.41 14.07
C VAL A 122 7.94 6.66 15.20
N PRO A 123 7.55 6.53 16.49
CA PRO A 123 8.47 6.76 17.60
C PRO A 123 9.69 5.84 17.53
N GLY A 124 10.89 6.40 17.72
CA GLY A 124 12.14 5.64 17.70
C GLY A 124 12.61 5.21 16.30
N TYR A 125 11.94 5.67 15.22
CA TYR A 125 12.23 5.23 13.85
C TYR A 125 13.63 5.62 13.36
N LYS A 126 14.07 6.85 13.66
CA LYS A 126 15.38 7.33 13.23
C LYS A 126 16.51 6.62 13.97
N GLU A 127 16.24 6.20 15.20
CA GLU A 127 17.21 5.65 16.14
C GLU A 127 17.47 4.16 15.89
N LYS A 128 16.45 3.35 15.60
CA LYS A 128 16.62 1.88 15.41
C LYS A 128 16.20 1.37 14.03
N PRO A 129 14.97 1.59 13.54
CA PRO A 129 14.48 1.00 12.28
C PRO A 129 15.08 1.55 10.98
N GLU A 130 15.43 2.84 10.92
CA GLU A 130 15.83 3.52 9.67
C GLU A 130 16.97 2.82 8.93
N ARG A 131 18.14 2.67 9.58
CA ARG A 131 19.34 2.10 8.96
C ARG A 131 19.14 0.64 8.51
N PRO A 132 18.62 -0.28 9.36
CA PRO A 132 18.31 -1.64 8.93
C PRO A 132 17.35 -1.65 7.74
N MET A 133 16.27 -0.87 7.77
CA MET A 133 15.27 -0.89 6.70
C MET A 133 15.84 -0.39 5.37
N ASN A 134 16.57 0.73 5.37
CA ASN A 134 17.20 1.23 4.15
C ASN A 134 18.16 0.18 3.56
N ARG A 135 19.00 -0.45 4.39
CA ARG A 135 19.91 -1.54 3.96
C ARG A 135 19.14 -2.72 3.37
N TYR A 136 18.00 -3.10 3.95
CA TYR A 136 17.18 -4.19 3.42
C TYR A 136 16.56 -3.83 2.07
N PHE A 137 15.98 -2.64 1.93
CA PHE A 137 15.39 -2.21 0.67
C PHE A 137 16.44 -2.07 -0.44
N THR A 138 17.66 -1.60 -0.15
CA THR A 138 18.73 -1.48 -1.16
C THR A 138 19.32 -2.83 -1.57
N SER A 139 19.27 -3.85 -0.72
CA SER A 139 19.79 -5.20 -1.00
C SER A 139 18.75 -6.19 -1.55
N LEU A 140 17.47 -5.82 -1.61
CA LEU A 140 16.41 -6.70 -2.08
C LEU A 140 16.56 -6.99 -3.58
N SER A 141 17.00 -8.20 -3.93
CA SER A 141 17.18 -8.63 -5.31
C SER A 141 15.86 -8.98 -6.00
N LYS A 142 15.78 -8.79 -7.33
CA LYS A 142 14.65 -9.22 -8.16
C LYS A 142 14.27 -10.68 -7.89
N GLY A 143 12.97 -10.95 -7.78
CA GLY A 143 12.44 -12.29 -7.54
C GLY A 143 12.47 -12.76 -6.08
N LYS A 144 13.01 -11.96 -5.16
CA LYS A 144 12.88 -12.20 -3.71
C LYS A 144 11.73 -11.38 -3.15
N VAL A 145 10.97 -12.00 -2.25
CA VAL A 145 9.86 -11.38 -1.52
C VAL A 145 10.12 -11.53 -0.04
N VAL A 146 9.87 -10.47 0.71
CA VAL A 146 9.95 -10.45 2.16
C VAL A 146 8.57 -10.12 2.71
N LYS A 147 8.19 -10.80 3.80
CA LYS A 147 6.96 -10.54 4.53
C LYS A 147 7.30 -10.11 5.94
N ARG A 148 6.63 -9.07 6.42
CA ARG A 148 6.59 -8.68 7.84
C ARG A 148 5.15 -8.53 8.28
N HIS A 149 4.92 -8.65 9.58
CA HIS A 149 3.63 -8.33 10.18
C HIS A 149 3.74 -6.94 10.82
N ASN A 150 2.69 -6.14 10.62
CA ASN A 150 2.48 -4.86 11.30
C ASN A 150 1.07 -4.91 11.88
N TRP A 151 0.87 -4.34 13.06
CA TRP A 151 -0.43 -4.35 13.73
C TRP A 151 -0.66 -3.03 14.44
N ASN A 152 -1.93 -2.70 14.65
CA ASN A 152 -2.40 -1.61 15.48
C ASN A 152 -3.79 -1.99 16.02
N ILE A 153 -4.27 -1.28 17.03
CA ILE A 153 -5.62 -1.44 17.59
C ILE A 153 -6.45 -0.23 17.16
N SER A 154 -7.61 -0.52 16.55
CA SER A 154 -8.62 0.49 16.24
C SER A 154 -9.65 0.55 17.35
N VAL A 155 -10.03 1.78 17.74
CA VAL A 155 -11.12 2.06 18.68
C VAL A 155 -12.51 1.97 18.01
N GLY A 156 -12.55 1.84 16.68
CA GLY A 156 -13.79 1.76 15.90
C GLY A 156 -13.74 0.70 14.81
N ARG A 157 -14.86 0.50 14.12
CA ARG A 157 -15.00 -0.48 13.02
C ARG A 157 -14.72 0.10 11.63
N ASP A 158 -14.42 1.39 11.55
CA ASP A 158 -14.10 2.06 10.29
C ASP A 158 -12.76 1.55 9.75
N LEU A 159 -12.74 1.16 8.47
CA LEU A 159 -11.50 0.72 7.81
C LEU A 159 -10.68 1.87 7.25
N PHE A 160 -11.27 3.05 7.07
CA PHE A 160 -10.58 4.25 6.60
C PHE A 160 -10.63 5.32 7.69
N VAL A 161 -9.50 5.54 8.34
CA VAL A 161 -9.35 6.50 9.45
C VAL A 161 -8.12 7.37 9.17
N PRO A 162 -8.23 8.35 8.25
CA PRO A 162 -7.09 9.17 7.79
C PRO A 162 -6.74 10.29 8.77
N ARG A 163 -7.00 10.08 10.07
CA ARG A 163 -6.73 11.00 11.18
C ARG A 163 -5.88 10.27 12.20
N GLU A 164 -5.06 10.99 12.94
CA GLU A 164 -4.20 10.38 13.96
C GLU A 164 -4.99 9.45 14.90
N ASN A 165 -4.40 8.29 15.20
CA ASN A 165 -5.02 7.37 16.14
C ASN A 165 -4.64 7.82 17.57
N PRO A 166 -5.62 8.11 18.44
CA PRO A 166 -5.35 8.53 19.82
C PRO A 166 -4.52 7.52 20.63
N LEU A 167 -4.59 6.22 20.28
CA LEU A 167 -3.77 5.18 20.93
C LEU A 167 -2.32 5.13 20.43
N THR A 168 -2.01 5.79 19.31
CA THR A 168 -0.63 5.86 18.78
C THR A 168 0.17 6.98 19.45
N VAL A 169 -0.52 7.85 20.20
CA VAL A 169 0.06 8.93 21.03
C VAL A 169 -0.21 8.62 22.51
N LEU A 170 0.12 7.41 22.97
CA LEU A 170 0.22 7.19 24.41
C LEU A 170 1.47 7.90 24.90
N ARG A 171 1.33 8.80 25.87
CA ARG A 171 2.47 9.48 26.51
C ARG A 171 3.49 8.41 26.93
N LEU A 172 4.78 8.68 26.70
CA LEU A 172 5.88 7.76 27.05
C LEU A 172 5.77 7.21 28.49
N TRP A 173 5.30 8.03 29.44
CA TRP A 173 5.02 7.60 30.81
C TRP A 173 3.96 6.49 30.90
N LEU A 174 2.89 6.56 30.12
CA LEU A 174 1.83 5.56 30.09
C LEU A 174 2.29 4.24 29.44
N MET A 175 3.14 4.33 28.40
CA MET A 175 3.82 3.16 27.85
C MET A 175 4.79 2.52 28.86
N GLY A 176 5.48 3.35 29.65
CA GLY A 176 6.31 2.90 30.76
C GLY A 176 5.49 2.13 31.80
N TRP A 177 4.34 2.68 32.20
CA TRP A 177 3.44 2.04 33.19
C TRP A 177 2.85 0.72 32.70
N ILE A 178 2.42 0.63 31.43
CA ILE A 178 1.92 -0.63 30.83
C ILE A 178 3.01 -1.71 30.89
N LYS A 179 4.27 -1.35 30.63
CA LYS A 179 5.39 -2.29 30.70
C LYS A 179 5.57 -2.84 32.12
N THR A 180 5.46 -1.98 33.14
CA THR A 180 5.58 -2.39 34.55
C THR A 180 4.40 -3.20 35.09
N VAL A 181 3.23 -3.14 34.44
CA VAL A 181 2.02 -3.87 34.86
C VAL A 181 1.92 -5.24 34.18
N LEU A 182 2.56 -5.42 33.03
CA LEU A 182 2.58 -6.67 32.27
C LEU A 182 3.81 -7.54 32.54
N ASP A 183 4.81 -7.00 33.23
CA ASP A 183 5.94 -7.74 33.82
C ASP A 183 5.61 -8.13 35.27
#